data_AF-A0A3N8H9Q0-F1
#
_entry.id   AF-A0A3N8H9Q0-F1
#
_cell.length_a   1.000
_cell.length_b   1.000
_cell.length_c   1.000
_cell.angle_alpha   90.00
_cell.angle_beta   90.00
_cell.angle_gamma   90.00
#
_symmetry.space_group_name_H-M   'P 1'
#
loop_
_entity.id
_entity.type
_entity.pdbx_description
1 polymer ?
#
loop_
_entity_poly.entity_id
_entity_poly.type
_entity_poly.pdbx_seq_one_letter_code
_entity_poly.pdbx_strand_id
1 'polypeptide(L)'
;MKHPESVAARRKFGVVGGLGPLGSADVFFKMVKAAAASSDDEHADMIFEQRPFNGSGSSSAATTERKLYVFDMIREFEKRGVTTVVLPCFLSHTFIDELKANTRLPIVDMVDALRTYVRQTFPGVTRIGVMASDYVRGKKLFETYFPSPRFEILYPRAQGEIDPVTDAIYGPDGIKRGNLRGRPVERLRAACEDLTDQGAQVIVPALTEIALVADTLGPQRVPLIDSNLVYAQYAVSAPGGSCAPTFKVGVVGGVGPAATVDFLNKIVRNTPASRDQDHIKLLVEQNPQIPDRTENLVGAGMDPTISLYSTCKKLEDGGADVIAIPCNTAHAFVERIQPWLGIPIVNMLTVTVAHLRETYPALRAVGVLATSGTIESGVYKKALDAQGLTQVAPGPELQARVMEAIYGRHGVKAGFSTGQCEEDIKAAVDGLISDGVEVILLGCTELPILLPGTEYVSRNGVRATLVDPTEVLARRCIAYAAAAGVAA
;
A
#
# COMPACT_ATOMS: atom_id res chain seq x y z
N MET A 1 11.84 -28.58 -11.12
CA MET A 1 11.99 -28.23 -9.69
C MET A 1 10.60 -28.19 -9.10
N LYS A 2 10.37 -28.92 -7.99
CA LYS A 2 9.04 -29.10 -7.38
C LYS A 2 8.43 -27.73 -7.03
N HIS A 3 7.18 -27.49 -7.45
CA HIS A 3 6.37 -26.42 -6.90
C HIS A 3 6.29 -26.62 -5.38
N PRO A 4 6.55 -25.60 -4.55
CA PRO A 4 6.22 -25.69 -3.14
C PRO A 4 4.71 -25.76 -3.04
N GLU A 5 4.21 -26.82 -2.41
CA GLU A 5 2.83 -26.88 -1.92
C GLU A 5 2.57 -25.62 -1.08
N SER A 6 1.53 -24.88 -1.45
CA SER A 6 1.05 -23.73 -0.69
C SER A 6 0.61 -24.23 0.68
N VAL A 7 1.48 -24.10 1.68
CA VAL A 7 1.07 -24.07 3.08
C VAL A 7 0.12 -22.87 3.18
N ALA A 8 -1.18 -23.11 3.32
CA ALA A 8 -2.12 -22.04 3.61
C ALA A 8 -1.60 -21.31 4.85
N ALA A 9 -1.20 -20.05 4.70
CA ALA A 9 -0.62 -19.27 5.79
C ALA A 9 -1.59 -19.31 6.98
N ARG A 10 -1.13 -19.85 8.12
CA ARG A 10 -1.94 -19.97 9.34
C ARG A 10 -2.41 -18.58 9.73
N ARG A 11 -3.73 -18.40 9.85
CA ARG A 11 -4.30 -17.08 10.18
C ARG A 11 -3.88 -16.68 11.58
N LYS A 12 -3.39 -15.45 11.69
CA LYS A 12 -3.03 -14.82 12.96
C LYS A 12 -3.86 -13.57 13.16
N PHE A 13 -4.66 -13.54 14.22
CA PHE A 13 -5.58 -12.44 14.52
C PHE A 13 -4.98 -11.47 15.54
N GLY A 14 -5.09 -10.17 15.29
CA GLY A 14 -4.79 -9.12 16.25
C GLY A 14 -6.07 -8.43 16.71
N VAL A 15 -6.45 -8.60 17.97
CA VAL A 15 -7.65 -8.02 18.57
C VAL A 15 -7.29 -6.76 19.36
N VAL A 16 -7.82 -5.61 18.93
CA VAL A 16 -7.58 -4.31 19.60
C VAL A 16 -8.44 -4.19 20.86
N GLY A 17 -7.83 -4.20 22.05
CA GLY A 17 -8.57 -4.17 23.33
C GLY A 17 -8.82 -2.77 23.92
N GLY A 18 -7.95 -1.79 23.63
CA GLY A 18 -7.88 -0.55 24.42
C GLY A 18 -9.03 0.44 24.31
N LEU A 19 -9.95 0.27 23.35
CA LEU A 19 -11.09 1.19 23.13
C LEU A 19 -12.34 0.87 23.96
N GLY A 20 -12.39 -0.34 24.50
CA GLY A 20 -13.50 -0.88 25.29
C GLY A 20 -13.06 -2.21 25.88
N PRO A 21 -12.40 -2.23 27.05
CA PRO A 21 -11.71 -3.43 27.54
C PRO A 21 -12.64 -4.63 27.72
N LEU A 22 -13.81 -4.41 28.33
CA LEU A 22 -14.77 -5.48 28.60
C LEU A 22 -15.40 -6.03 27.30
N GLY A 23 -15.90 -5.15 26.43
CA GLY A 23 -16.50 -5.57 25.16
C GLY A 23 -15.49 -6.25 24.23
N SER A 24 -14.24 -5.76 24.20
CA SER A 24 -13.18 -6.36 23.39
C SER A 24 -12.73 -7.71 23.93
N ALA A 25 -12.64 -7.87 25.26
CA ALA A 25 -12.35 -9.15 25.89
C ALA A 25 -13.46 -10.19 25.64
N ASP A 26 -14.73 -9.78 25.62
CA ASP A 26 -15.85 -10.66 25.27
C ASP A 26 -15.79 -11.10 23.80
N VAL A 27 -15.49 -10.19 22.86
CA VAL A 27 -15.26 -10.57 21.46
C VAL A 27 -14.10 -11.55 21.35
N PHE A 28 -12.97 -11.30 22.02
CA PHE A 28 -11.82 -12.21 22.03
C PHE A 28 -12.21 -13.59 22.58
N PHE A 29 -12.91 -13.66 23.70
CA PHE A 29 -13.39 -14.91 24.28
C PHE A 29 -14.32 -15.67 23.32
N LYS A 30 -15.27 -14.97 22.69
CA LYS A 30 -16.19 -15.54 21.70
C LYS A 30 -15.46 -16.00 20.44
N MET A 31 -14.39 -15.32 20.02
CA MET A 31 -13.52 -15.76 18.93
C MET A 31 -12.79 -17.04 19.28
N VAL A 32 -12.20 -17.15 20.47
CA VAL A 32 -11.55 -18.38 20.94
C VAL A 32 -12.55 -19.54 20.94
N LYS A 33 -13.78 -19.32 21.40
CA LYS A 33 -14.85 -20.33 21.33
C LYS A 33 -15.25 -20.69 19.89
N ALA A 34 -15.36 -19.71 19.01
CA ALA A 34 -15.76 -19.93 17.61
C ALA A 34 -14.67 -20.59 16.76
N ALA A 35 -13.40 -20.38 17.14
CA ALA A 35 -12.23 -20.99 16.51
C ALA A 35 -11.84 -22.35 17.12
N ALA A 36 -12.71 -22.94 17.95
CA ALA A 36 -12.47 -24.26 18.54
C ALA A 36 -12.21 -25.28 17.42
N ALA A 37 -10.98 -25.75 17.37
CA ALA A 37 -10.50 -26.65 16.35
C ALA A 37 -10.81 -28.12 16.69
N SER A 38 -10.83 -28.98 15.68
CA SER A 38 -10.88 -30.43 15.85
C SER A 38 -9.57 -31.03 16.38
N SER A 39 -8.47 -30.27 16.34
CA SER A 39 -7.13 -30.66 16.80
C SER A 39 -6.26 -29.47 17.24
N ASP A 40 -5.19 -29.72 18.01
CA ASP A 40 -4.29 -28.68 18.54
C ASP A 40 -3.57 -27.88 17.43
N ASP A 41 -3.27 -28.51 16.30
CA ASP A 41 -2.56 -27.89 15.15
C ASP A 41 -3.44 -26.92 14.34
N GLU A 42 -4.75 -26.97 14.50
CA GLU A 42 -5.75 -26.18 13.77
C GLU A 42 -6.16 -24.88 14.49
N HIS A 43 -5.69 -24.65 15.73
CA HIS A 43 -6.04 -23.44 16.48
C HIS A 43 -5.50 -22.18 15.77
N ALA A 44 -6.36 -21.18 15.61
CA ALA A 44 -5.93 -19.87 15.12
C ALA A 44 -4.99 -19.19 16.13
N ASP A 45 -3.88 -18.62 15.66
CA ASP A 45 -3.02 -17.77 16.50
C ASP A 45 -3.75 -16.44 16.75
N MET A 46 -3.89 -16.03 18.00
CA MET A 46 -4.62 -14.81 18.37
C MET A 46 -3.84 -14.01 19.40
N ILE A 47 -3.73 -12.71 19.16
CA ILE A 47 -3.15 -11.73 20.06
C ILE A 47 -4.27 -10.79 20.53
N PHE A 48 -4.48 -10.69 21.84
CA PHE A 48 -5.29 -9.65 22.45
C PHE A 48 -4.39 -8.57 23.04
N GLU A 49 -4.46 -7.35 22.49
CA GLU A 49 -3.60 -6.25 22.92
C GLU A 49 -4.41 -5.19 23.70
N GLN A 50 -4.29 -5.23 25.03
CA GLN A 50 -4.97 -4.33 25.95
C GLN A 50 -4.04 -3.20 26.38
N ARG A 51 -4.00 -2.11 25.60
CA ARG A 51 -3.36 -0.85 26.01
C ARG A 51 -4.39 0.23 26.18
N PRO A 52 -4.69 0.70 27.41
CA PRO A 52 -5.75 1.68 27.63
C PRO A 52 -5.61 2.93 26.75
N PHE A 53 -6.68 3.29 26.04
CA PHE A 53 -6.76 4.58 25.35
C PHE A 53 -7.26 5.64 26.34
N ASN A 54 -6.45 6.67 26.60
CA ASN A 54 -6.74 7.69 27.60
C ASN A 54 -7.61 8.87 27.10
N GLY A 55 -8.01 8.88 25.82
CA GLY A 55 -8.87 9.92 25.26
C GLY A 55 -10.34 9.72 25.62
N SER A 56 -10.92 10.62 26.42
CA SER A 56 -12.27 10.50 26.98
C SER A 56 -13.34 11.37 26.30
N GLY A 57 -12.99 12.13 25.25
CA GLY A 57 -13.91 13.08 24.60
C GLY A 57 -14.62 12.53 23.35
N SER A 58 -15.76 13.15 23.01
CA SER A 58 -16.44 13.03 21.70
C SER A 58 -16.04 14.15 20.73
N SER A 59 -15.09 15.01 21.11
CA SER A 59 -14.58 16.10 20.29
C SER A 59 -13.87 15.59 19.03
N SER A 60 -13.73 16.46 18.02
CA SER A 60 -12.95 16.14 16.82
C SER A 60 -11.51 15.73 17.16
N ALA A 61 -10.89 16.35 18.17
CA ALA A 61 -9.55 16.02 18.63
C ALA A 61 -9.49 14.60 19.22
N ALA A 62 -10.45 14.24 20.08
CA ALA A 62 -10.52 12.91 20.68
C ALA A 62 -10.83 11.81 19.64
N THR A 63 -11.54 12.14 18.55
CA THR A 63 -11.72 11.25 17.41
C THR A 63 -10.40 11.00 16.69
N THR A 64 -9.60 12.04 16.43
CA THR A 64 -8.28 11.91 15.79
C THR A 64 -7.31 11.09 16.64
N GLU A 65 -7.20 11.36 17.94
CA GLU A 65 -6.35 10.57 18.85
C GLU A 65 -6.71 9.08 18.81
N ARG A 66 -8.00 8.76 18.74
CA ARG A 66 -8.47 7.38 18.63
C ARG A 66 -8.07 6.73 17.31
N LYS A 67 -8.19 7.45 16.19
CA LYS A 67 -7.73 6.98 14.87
C LYS A 67 -6.24 6.64 14.90
N LEU A 68 -5.43 7.55 15.43
CA LEU A 68 -3.98 7.39 15.56
C LEU A 68 -3.63 6.19 16.44
N TYR A 69 -4.28 6.06 17.61
CA TYR A 69 -4.10 4.92 18.50
C TYR A 69 -4.38 3.57 17.80
N VAL A 70 -5.50 3.46 17.06
CA VAL A 70 -5.85 2.22 16.35
C VAL A 70 -4.84 1.95 15.24
N PHE A 71 -4.43 2.97 14.50
CA PHE A 71 -3.45 2.84 13.43
C PHE A 71 -2.10 2.34 13.94
N ASP A 72 -1.59 2.90 15.04
CA ASP A 72 -0.34 2.44 15.65
C ASP A 72 -0.44 0.99 16.12
N MET A 73 -1.58 0.60 16.68
CA MET A 73 -1.84 -0.79 17.06
C MET A 73 -1.80 -1.75 15.87
N ILE A 74 -2.40 -1.36 14.73
CA ILE A 74 -2.37 -2.12 13.48
C ILE A 74 -0.92 -2.30 12.99
N ARG A 75 -0.09 -1.24 13.05
CA ARG A 75 1.32 -1.33 12.64
C ARG A 75 2.14 -2.26 13.52
N GLU A 76 1.85 -2.31 14.82
CA GLU A 76 2.50 -3.25 15.73
C GLU A 76 2.07 -4.69 15.49
N PHE A 77 0.80 -4.91 15.16
CA PHE A 77 0.30 -6.21 14.72
C PHE A 77 1.01 -6.68 13.45
N GLU A 78 1.20 -5.79 12.47
CA GLU A 78 1.94 -6.09 11.24
C GLU A 78 3.37 -6.57 11.55
N LYS A 79 4.09 -5.87 12.44
CA LYS A 79 5.44 -6.27 12.91
C LYS A 79 5.46 -7.63 13.62
N ARG A 80 4.34 -8.08 14.17
CA ARG A 80 4.20 -9.36 14.89
C ARG A 80 3.66 -10.49 14.00
N GLY A 81 3.54 -10.24 12.70
CA GLY A 81 3.06 -11.20 11.70
C GLY A 81 1.56 -11.47 11.77
N VAL A 82 0.77 -10.57 12.37
CA VAL A 82 -0.69 -10.66 12.31
C VAL A 82 -1.12 -10.57 10.86
N THR A 83 -2.07 -11.43 10.47
CA THR A 83 -2.62 -11.48 9.11
C THR A 83 -4.00 -10.86 9.02
N THR A 84 -4.67 -10.61 10.15
CA THR A 84 -6.04 -10.05 10.17
C THR A 84 -6.28 -9.27 11.47
N VAL A 85 -6.81 -8.06 11.35
CA VAL A 85 -7.14 -7.18 12.47
C VAL A 85 -8.62 -7.32 12.82
N VAL A 86 -8.89 -7.50 14.10
CA VAL A 86 -10.23 -7.46 14.69
C VAL A 86 -10.32 -6.22 15.56
N LEU A 87 -11.35 -5.41 15.32
CA LEU A 87 -11.53 -4.10 15.93
C LEU A 87 -12.88 -4.04 16.65
N PRO A 88 -13.01 -4.53 17.90
CA PRO A 88 -14.26 -4.59 18.68
C PRO A 88 -14.80 -3.22 19.14
N CYS A 89 -15.03 -2.29 18.21
CA CYS A 89 -15.51 -0.95 18.50
C CYS A 89 -16.30 -0.38 17.30
N PHE A 90 -17.62 -0.22 17.46
CA PHE A 90 -18.48 0.37 16.44
C PHE A 90 -18.08 1.81 16.09
N LEU A 91 -17.59 2.59 17.07
CA LEU A 91 -17.12 3.95 16.80
C LEU A 91 -15.95 3.92 15.80
N SER A 92 -15.03 2.97 15.90
CA SER A 92 -13.94 2.86 14.92
C SER A 92 -14.40 2.52 13.51
N HIS A 93 -15.60 1.95 13.37
CA HIS A 93 -16.21 1.65 12.07
C HIS A 93 -16.76 2.89 11.37
N THR A 94 -16.89 4.04 12.06
CA THR A 94 -17.22 5.30 11.40
C THR A 94 -16.06 5.89 10.60
N PHE A 95 -14.85 5.33 10.73
CA PHE A 95 -13.63 5.76 10.01
C PHE A 95 -12.79 4.56 9.52
N ILE A 96 -13.37 3.36 9.44
CA ILE A 96 -12.63 2.15 9.06
C ILE A 96 -11.99 2.25 7.68
N ASP A 97 -12.61 2.96 6.74
CA ASP A 97 -12.07 3.14 5.40
C ASP A 97 -10.78 3.96 5.40
N GLU A 98 -10.63 4.92 6.32
CA GLU A 98 -9.38 5.66 6.51
C GLU A 98 -8.26 4.73 6.99
N LEU A 99 -8.57 3.76 7.86
CA LEU A 99 -7.61 2.75 8.32
C LEU A 99 -7.27 1.78 7.19
N LYS A 100 -8.28 1.21 6.52
CA LYS A 100 -8.13 0.26 5.40
C LYS A 100 -7.28 0.86 4.25
N ALA A 101 -7.39 2.16 3.98
CA ALA A 101 -6.59 2.84 2.96
C ALA A 101 -5.08 2.96 3.29
N ASN A 102 -4.71 2.71 4.55
CA ASN A 102 -3.35 2.92 5.07
C ASN A 102 -2.71 1.66 5.68
N THR A 103 -3.32 0.48 5.51
CA THR A 103 -2.74 -0.80 5.94
C THR A 103 -2.97 -1.90 4.90
N ARG A 104 -2.05 -2.87 4.85
CA ARG A 104 -2.21 -4.10 4.08
C ARG A 104 -2.92 -5.20 4.88
N LEU A 105 -3.09 -5.03 6.18
CA LEU A 105 -3.81 -5.99 7.01
C LEU A 105 -5.32 -5.83 6.80
N PRO A 106 -6.03 -6.91 6.43
CA PRO A 106 -7.48 -6.91 6.41
C PRO A 106 -8.02 -6.55 7.79
N ILE A 107 -8.93 -5.58 7.85
CA ILE A 107 -9.66 -5.21 9.07
C ILE A 107 -11.08 -5.78 8.96
N VAL A 108 -11.45 -6.68 9.87
CA VAL A 108 -12.78 -7.31 9.85
C VAL A 108 -13.84 -6.27 10.21
N ASP A 109 -14.81 -6.10 9.31
CA ASP A 109 -15.87 -5.10 9.44
C ASP A 109 -17.06 -5.63 10.25
N MET A 110 -17.24 -5.09 11.45
CA MET A 110 -18.27 -5.50 12.40
C MET A 110 -19.68 -5.18 11.92
N VAL A 111 -19.86 -4.08 11.17
CA VAL A 111 -21.19 -3.69 10.69
C VAL A 111 -21.59 -4.53 9.49
N ASP A 112 -20.63 -4.86 8.61
CA ASP A 112 -20.87 -5.81 7.52
C ASP A 112 -21.15 -7.24 8.02
N ALA A 113 -20.48 -7.68 9.08
CA ALA A 113 -20.77 -8.96 9.75
C ALA A 113 -22.24 -9.03 10.21
N LEU A 114 -22.70 -7.98 10.90
CA LEU A 114 -24.09 -7.86 11.35
C LEU A 114 -25.07 -7.77 10.19
N ARG A 115 -24.76 -6.99 9.15
CA ARG A 115 -25.57 -6.90 7.94
C ARG A 115 -25.75 -8.26 7.29
N THR A 116 -24.66 -9.01 7.13
CA THR A 116 -24.66 -10.35 6.54
C THR A 116 -25.52 -11.29 7.37
N TYR A 117 -25.33 -11.30 8.69
CA TYR A 117 -26.11 -12.13 9.62
C TYR A 117 -27.61 -11.79 9.60
N VAL A 118 -27.98 -10.51 9.67
CA VAL A 118 -29.38 -10.07 9.65
C VAL A 118 -30.05 -10.50 8.34
N ARG A 119 -29.38 -10.31 7.20
CA ARG A 119 -29.94 -10.68 5.89
C ARG A 119 -30.10 -12.19 5.70
N GLN A 120 -29.19 -12.99 6.27
CA GLN A 120 -29.25 -14.44 6.17
C GLN A 120 -30.26 -15.06 7.15
N THR A 121 -30.29 -14.57 8.39
CA THR A 121 -31.10 -15.14 9.48
C THR A 121 -32.53 -14.60 9.46
N PHE A 122 -32.71 -13.34 9.05
CA PHE A 122 -34.00 -12.64 9.05
C PHE A 122 -34.29 -11.99 7.69
N PRO A 123 -34.47 -12.78 6.61
CA PRO A 123 -34.55 -12.25 5.24
C PRO A 123 -35.76 -11.32 4.99
N GLY A 124 -36.81 -11.41 5.81
CA GLY A 124 -38.01 -10.57 5.72
C GLY A 124 -37.96 -9.29 6.56
N VAL A 125 -36.86 -9.02 7.27
CA VAL A 125 -36.73 -7.81 8.08
C VAL A 125 -36.48 -6.59 7.19
N THR A 126 -37.26 -5.54 7.42
CA THR A 126 -37.10 -4.21 6.82
C THR A 126 -36.97 -3.12 7.88
N ARG A 127 -37.41 -3.33 9.13
CA ARG A 127 -37.32 -2.36 10.23
C ARG A 127 -36.39 -2.87 11.32
N ILE A 128 -35.24 -2.22 11.48
CA ILE A 128 -34.15 -2.67 12.37
C ILE A 128 -34.01 -1.67 13.52
N GLY A 129 -34.18 -2.12 14.75
CA GLY A 129 -33.88 -1.33 15.94
C GLY A 129 -32.39 -1.39 16.25
N VAL A 130 -31.74 -0.25 16.47
CA VAL A 130 -30.30 -0.16 16.73
C VAL A 130 -30.07 0.54 18.07
N MET A 131 -29.39 -0.15 19.00
CA MET A 131 -28.93 0.46 20.25
C MET A 131 -27.51 0.98 20.08
N ALA A 132 -27.38 2.20 19.57
CA ALA A 132 -26.11 2.89 19.34
C ALA A 132 -25.88 4.03 20.33
N SER A 133 -24.61 4.44 20.50
CA SER A 133 -24.34 5.72 21.15
C SER A 133 -24.80 6.89 20.28
N ASP A 134 -25.00 8.03 20.91
CA ASP A 134 -25.28 9.33 20.28
C ASP A 134 -24.34 9.64 19.11
N TYR A 135 -23.03 9.40 19.28
CA TYR A 135 -22.00 9.63 18.27
C TYR A 135 -22.17 8.71 17.06
N VAL A 136 -22.35 7.40 17.26
CA VAL A 136 -22.51 6.42 16.17
C VAL A 136 -23.79 6.72 15.38
N ARG A 137 -24.88 7.06 16.07
CA ARG A 137 -26.12 7.54 15.46
C ARG A 137 -25.89 8.83 14.67
N GLY A 138 -25.19 9.80 15.23
CA GLY A 138 -24.88 11.08 14.57
C GLY A 138 -24.06 10.91 13.29
N LYS A 139 -23.21 9.87 13.21
CA LYS A 139 -22.45 9.49 12.02
C LYS A 139 -23.23 8.64 11.00
N LYS A 140 -24.47 8.28 11.30
CA LYS A 140 -25.33 7.45 10.44
C LYS A 140 -24.65 6.16 9.96
N LEU A 141 -23.92 5.51 10.89
CA LEU A 141 -23.12 4.34 10.56
C LEU A 141 -24.01 3.21 9.98
N PHE A 142 -25.12 2.89 10.62
CA PHE A 142 -25.95 1.75 10.24
C PHE A 142 -26.75 2.01 8.96
N GLU A 143 -27.17 3.26 8.72
CA GLU A 143 -27.88 3.67 7.51
C GLU A 143 -27.02 3.48 6.25
N THR A 144 -25.69 3.60 6.39
CA THR A 144 -24.75 3.34 5.28
C THR A 144 -24.73 1.86 4.87
N TYR A 145 -24.93 0.95 5.83
CA TYR A 145 -24.90 -0.51 5.59
C TYR A 145 -26.30 -1.09 5.30
N PHE A 146 -27.35 -0.41 5.76
CA PHE A 146 -28.74 -0.75 5.57
C PHE A 146 -29.48 0.41 4.86
N PRO A 147 -29.29 0.58 3.54
CA PRO A 147 -29.79 1.74 2.83
C PRO A 147 -31.32 1.72 2.62
N SER A 148 -31.91 2.91 2.67
CA SER A 148 -33.31 3.19 2.28
C SER A 148 -33.50 3.01 0.76
N PRO A 149 -34.71 2.62 0.27
CA PRO A 149 -35.95 2.37 1.03
C PRO A 149 -36.09 0.95 1.57
N ARG A 150 -35.09 0.09 1.32
CA ARG A 150 -35.17 -1.34 1.70
C ARG A 150 -35.19 -1.53 3.22
N PHE A 151 -34.45 -0.71 3.94
CA PHE A 151 -34.37 -0.77 5.40
C PHE A 151 -34.73 0.57 6.04
N GLU A 152 -35.40 0.50 7.18
CA GLU A 152 -35.67 1.60 8.11
C GLU A 152 -34.91 1.32 9.41
N ILE A 153 -33.99 2.22 9.78
CA ILE A 153 -33.24 2.15 11.03
C ILE A 153 -33.99 2.94 12.10
N LEU A 154 -34.29 2.29 13.21
CA LEU A 154 -34.96 2.86 14.37
C LEU A 154 -33.96 2.98 15.53
N TYR A 155 -34.00 4.08 16.26
CA TYR A 155 -33.22 4.29 17.47
C TYR A 155 -34.14 4.49 18.67
N PRO A 156 -33.72 4.11 19.90
CA PRO A 156 -34.47 4.42 21.11
C PRO A 156 -34.72 5.93 21.23
N ARG A 157 -35.95 6.31 21.56
CA ARG A 157 -36.32 7.70 21.85
C ARG A 157 -35.64 8.15 23.13
N ALA A 158 -35.11 9.38 23.12
CA ALA A 158 -34.50 9.97 24.30
C ALA A 158 -35.54 10.21 25.40
N GLN A 159 -35.14 10.05 26.65
CA GLN A 159 -35.95 10.42 27.82
C GLN A 159 -35.42 11.77 28.36
N GLY A 160 -35.99 12.88 27.88
CA GLY A 160 -35.45 14.22 28.14
C GLY A 160 -34.18 14.51 27.33
N GLU A 161 -33.17 15.12 27.96
CA GLU A 161 -31.90 15.46 27.29
C GLU A 161 -30.88 14.31 27.26
N ILE A 162 -31.18 13.18 27.91
CA ILE A 162 -30.24 12.08 28.09
C ILE A 162 -30.52 10.98 27.06
N ASP A 163 -29.48 10.63 26.28
CA ASP A 163 -29.51 9.45 25.43
C ASP A 163 -29.43 8.17 26.29
N PRO A 164 -30.48 7.33 26.32
CA PRO A 164 -30.58 6.25 27.31
C PRO A 164 -29.53 5.15 27.11
N VAL A 165 -29.12 4.90 25.86
CA VAL A 165 -28.10 3.90 25.53
C VAL A 165 -26.71 4.42 25.88
N THR A 166 -26.41 5.68 25.52
CA THR A 166 -25.12 6.29 25.82
C THR A 166 -24.89 6.37 27.33
N ASP A 167 -25.88 6.80 28.12
CA ASP A 167 -25.74 6.88 29.57
C ASP A 167 -25.64 5.49 30.24
N ALA A 168 -26.38 4.49 29.75
CA ALA A 168 -26.27 3.12 30.25
C ALA A 168 -24.86 2.52 30.08
N ILE A 169 -24.11 2.99 29.09
CA ILE A 169 -22.79 2.45 28.74
C ILE A 169 -21.66 3.30 29.33
N TYR A 170 -21.72 4.61 29.14
CA TYR A 170 -20.66 5.58 29.47
C TYR A 170 -20.92 6.37 30.76
N GLY A 171 -22.13 6.34 31.29
CA GLY A 171 -22.53 7.09 32.48
C GLY A 171 -21.74 6.72 33.74
N PRO A 172 -21.93 7.47 34.85
CA PRO A 172 -21.23 7.22 36.11
C PRO A 172 -21.49 5.83 36.70
N ASP A 173 -22.68 5.27 36.46
CA ASP A 173 -23.07 3.90 36.82
C ASP A 173 -23.07 2.96 35.61
N GLY A 174 -22.39 3.34 34.52
CA GLY A 174 -22.47 2.64 33.23
C GLY A 174 -21.73 1.31 33.18
N ILE A 175 -22.05 0.50 32.17
CA ILE A 175 -21.47 -0.85 31.96
C ILE A 175 -19.95 -0.79 31.78
N LYS A 176 -19.40 0.26 31.16
CA LYS A 176 -17.93 0.42 31.01
C LYS A 176 -17.17 0.51 32.33
N ARG A 177 -17.86 0.84 33.42
CA ARG A 177 -17.29 0.87 34.78
C ARG A 177 -17.43 -0.45 35.53
N GLY A 178 -17.92 -1.50 34.87
CA GLY A 178 -18.12 -2.83 35.46
C GLY A 178 -19.52 -3.06 36.04
N ASN A 179 -20.45 -2.11 35.88
CA ASN A 179 -21.83 -2.25 36.37
C ASN A 179 -22.67 -3.08 35.39
N LEU A 180 -22.59 -4.41 35.50
CA LEU A 180 -23.25 -5.35 34.58
C LEU A 180 -24.71 -5.68 34.97
N ARG A 181 -25.28 -4.99 35.95
CA ARG A 181 -26.63 -5.20 36.50
C ARG A 181 -27.25 -3.88 36.94
N GLY A 182 -28.52 -3.90 37.35
CA GLY A 182 -29.23 -2.74 37.91
C GLY A 182 -29.56 -1.69 36.86
N ARG A 183 -29.45 -0.40 37.24
CA ARG A 183 -29.88 0.76 36.43
C ARG A 183 -29.44 0.75 34.96
N PRO A 184 -28.16 0.49 34.59
CA PRO A 184 -27.78 0.49 33.18
C PRO A 184 -28.50 -0.61 32.38
N VAL A 185 -28.74 -1.78 32.96
CA VAL A 185 -29.48 -2.88 32.31
C VAL A 185 -30.96 -2.56 32.21
N GLU A 186 -31.56 -1.93 33.23
CA GLU A 186 -32.95 -1.46 33.19
C GLU A 186 -33.17 -0.44 32.07
N ARG A 187 -32.23 0.48 31.87
CA ARG A 187 -32.27 1.46 30.77
C ARG A 187 -32.18 0.80 29.39
N LEU A 188 -31.28 -0.17 29.22
CA LEU A 188 -31.18 -0.94 27.98
C LEU A 188 -32.45 -1.76 27.70
N ARG A 189 -33.10 -2.29 28.75
CA ARG A 189 -34.39 -2.98 28.61
C ARG A 189 -35.49 -2.03 28.14
N ALA A 190 -35.60 -0.85 28.76
CA ALA A 190 -36.53 0.18 28.33
C ALA A 190 -36.27 0.63 26.88
N ALA A 191 -35.00 0.72 26.48
CA ALA A 191 -34.62 1.02 25.10
C ALA A 191 -35.06 -0.08 24.11
N CYS A 192 -34.97 -1.36 24.49
CA CYS A 192 -35.48 -2.47 23.68
C CYS A 192 -37.01 -2.46 23.55
N GLU A 193 -37.71 -2.15 24.64
CA GLU A 193 -39.17 -2.01 24.66
C GLU A 193 -39.62 -0.87 23.76
N ASP A 194 -38.96 0.28 23.84
CA ASP A 194 -39.24 1.44 22.99
C ASP A 194 -39.04 1.14 21.50
N LEU A 195 -37.93 0.48 21.13
CA LEU A 195 -37.68 0.04 19.76
C LEU A 195 -38.76 -0.94 19.27
N THR A 196 -39.21 -1.83 20.14
CA THR A 196 -40.30 -2.75 19.81
C THR A 196 -41.61 -2.00 19.58
N ASP A 197 -41.93 -1.01 20.41
CA ASP A 197 -43.15 -0.21 20.28
C ASP A 197 -43.12 0.69 19.03
N GLN A 198 -41.93 1.08 18.57
CA GLN A 198 -41.73 1.72 17.27
C GLN A 198 -41.89 0.75 16.08
N GLY A 199 -41.96 -0.55 16.35
CA GLY A 199 -42.15 -1.62 15.36
C GLY A 199 -40.85 -2.14 14.74
N ALA A 200 -39.75 -2.11 15.48
CA ALA A 200 -38.55 -2.86 15.13
C ALA A 200 -38.87 -4.35 15.04
N GLN A 201 -38.32 -5.05 14.04
CA GLN A 201 -38.51 -6.49 13.86
C GLN A 201 -37.33 -7.31 14.38
N VAL A 202 -36.18 -6.65 14.58
CA VAL A 202 -34.96 -7.19 15.18
C VAL A 202 -34.23 -6.05 15.87
N ILE A 203 -33.51 -6.33 16.96
CA ILE A 203 -32.70 -5.35 17.68
C ILE A 203 -31.21 -5.72 17.54
N VAL A 204 -30.42 -4.76 17.08
CA VAL A 204 -28.96 -4.83 16.90
C VAL A 204 -28.27 -3.96 17.96
N PRO A 205 -27.57 -4.56 18.93
CA PRO A 205 -26.67 -3.82 19.80
C PRO A 205 -25.48 -3.23 19.03
N ALA A 206 -25.31 -1.91 19.06
CA ALA A 206 -24.24 -1.17 18.37
C ALA A 206 -23.20 -0.59 19.34
N LEU A 207 -23.06 -1.22 20.51
CA LEU A 207 -21.98 -1.04 21.48
C LEU A 207 -21.61 -2.43 22.00
N THR A 208 -20.31 -2.76 22.00
CA THR A 208 -19.83 -4.11 22.35
C THR A 208 -20.09 -4.46 23.81
N GLU A 209 -20.25 -3.45 24.67
CA GLU A 209 -20.61 -3.62 26.07
C GLU A 209 -22.04 -4.14 26.29
N ILE A 210 -22.98 -3.90 25.37
CA ILE A 210 -24.37 -4.38 25.53
C ILE A 210 -24.42 -5.92 25.48
N ALA A 211 -23.58 -6.55 24.67
CA ALA A 211 -23.53 -8.00 24.56
C ALA A 211 -23.10 -8.70 25.86
N LEU A 212 -22.38 -7.99 26.75
CA LEU A 212 -21.99 -8.50 28.08
C LEU A 212 -23.19 -8.73 29.00
N VAL A 213 -24.27 -7.99 28.78
CA VAL A 213 -25.48 -8.00 29.62
C VAL A 213 -26.70 -8.52 28.88
N ALA A 214 -26.54 -9.05 27.66
CA ALA A 214 -27.64 -9.53 26.83
C ALA A 214 -28.52 -10.56 27.57
N ASP A 215 -27.91 -11.53 28.25
CA ASP A 215 -28.61 -12.54 29.05
C ASP A 215 -29.39 -11.92 30.22
N THR A 216 -28.94 -10.78 30.75
CA THR A 216 -29.57 -10.09 31.88
C THR A 216 -30.73 -9.18 31.44
N LEU A 217 -30.80 -8.81 30.15
CA LEU A 217 -31.95 -8.08 29.62
C LEU A 217 -33.22 -8.93 29.64
N GLY A 218 -33.08 -10.27 29.59
CA GLY A 218 -34.17 -11.22 29.59
C GLY A 218 -34.85 -11.35 28.21
N PRO A 219 -35.89 -12.19 28.10
CA PRO A 219 -36.60 -12.40 26.84
C PRO A 219 -37.15 -11.09 26.28
N GLN A 220 -36.90 -10.85 25.00
CA GLN A 220 -37.40 -9.68 24.27
C GLN A 220 -38.57 -10.07 23.36
N ARG A 221 -39.48 -9.12 23.10
CA ARG A 221 -40.61 -9.31 22.17
C ARG A 221 -40.16 -9.53 20.72
N VAL A 222 -38.96 -9.05 20.38
CA VAL A 222 -38.33 -9.24 19.07
C VAL A 222 -36.90 -9.76 19.26
N PRO A 223 -36.32 -10.47 18.28
CA PRO A 223 -34.98 -11.04 18.44
C PRO A 223 -33.94 -9.96 18.75
N LEU A 224 -33.18 -10.17 19.84
CA LEU A 224 -32.02 -9.37 20.20
C LEU A 224 -30.75 -10.11 19.75
N ILE A 225 -29.96 -9.48 18.88
CA ILE A 225 -28.74 -10.10 18.33
C ILE A 225 -27.58 -9.96 19.33
N ASP A 226 -26.81 -11.04 19.53
CA ASP A 226 -25.50 -10.94 20.17
C ASP A 226 -24.46 -10.49 19.14
N SER A 227 -24.25 -9.17 19.06
CA SER A 227 -23.35 -8.57 18.07
C SER A 227 -21.90 -9.03 18.21
N ASN A 228 -21.44 -9.30 19.44
CA ASN A 228 -20.07 -9.74 19.66
C ASN A 228 -19.89 -11.20 19.18
N LEU A 229 -20.90 -12.05 19.36
CA LEU A 229 -20.87 -13.43 18.87
C LEU A 229 -20.91 -13.49 17.35
N VAL A 230 -21.83 -12.74 16.73
CA VAL A 230 -21.91 -12.63 15.27
C VAL A 230 -20.59 -12.15 14.69
N TYR A 231 -19.99 -11.11 15.27
CA TYR A 231 -18.71 -10.58 14.83
C TYR A 231 -17.56 -11.58 14.99
N ALA A 232 -17.49 -12.26 16.14
CA ALA A 232 -16.47 -13.27 16.39
C ALA A 232 -16.55 -14.44 15.39
N GLN A 233 -17.75 -14.97 15.16
CA GLN A 233 -17.98 -16.05 14.19
C GLN A 233 -17.64 -15.60 12.77
N TYR A 234 -18.03 -14.38 12.40
CA TYR A 234 -17.70 -13.80 11.10
C TYR A 234 -16.19 -13.64 10.92
N ALA A 235 -15.47 -13.11 11.92
CA ALA A 235 -14.02 -12.91 11.85
C ALA A 235 -13.26 -14.21 11.63
N VAL A 236 -13.65 -15.29 12.31
CA VAL A 236 -13.01 -16.59 12.20
C VAL A 236 -13.37 -17.29 10.88
N SER A 237 -14.61 -17.14 10.40
CA SER A 237 -15.12 -17.86 9.22
C SER A 237 -14.88 -17.14 7.90
N ALA A 238 -14.80 -15.80 7.89
CA ALA A 238 -14.69 -15.03 6.66
C ALA A 238 -13.41 -15.40 5.91
N PRO A 239 -13.44 -15.60 4.58
CA PRO A 239 -12.21 -15.65 3.80
C PRO A 239 -11.44 -14.34 4.04
N GLY A 240 -10.12 -14.41 4.27
CA GLY A 240 -9.31 -13.25 4.59
C GLY A 240 -9.67 -12.09 3.67
N GLY A 241 -10.20 -11.00 4.23
CA GLY A 241 -10.80 -9.92 3.45
C GLY A 241 -9.80 -9.33 2.46
N SER A 242 -10.26 -8.91 1.28
CA SER A 242 -9.40 -8.19 0.35
C SER A 242 -9.17 -6.77 0.86
N CYS A 243 -7.92 -6.37 1.07
CA CYS A 243 -7.61 -4.95 1.16
C CYS A 243 -7.84 -4.29 -0.20
N ALA A 244 -8.25 -3.02 -0.19
CA ALA A 244 -8.21 -2.22 -1.41
C ALA A 244 -6.77 -2.25 -1.96
N PRO A 245 -6.58 -2.52 -3.26
CA PRO A 245 -5.24 -2.58 -3.81
C PRO A 245 -4.60 -1.21 -3.63
N THR A 246 -3.47 -1.18 -2.92
CA THR A 246 -2.59 -0.02 -2.91
C THR A 246 -1.30 -0.46 -3.56
N PHE A 247 -0.94 0.21 -4.66
CA PHE A 247 0.27 -0.10 -5.41
C PHE A 247 1.32 0.95 -5.10
N LYS A 248 2.51 0.49 -4.74
CA LYS A 248 3.64 1.33 -4.34
C LYS A 248 4.88 0.96 -5.14
N VAL A 249 5.48 1.96 -5.77
CA VAL A 249 6.78 1.79 -6.44
C VAL A 249 7.90 2.14 -5.45
N GLY A 250 8.75 1.16 -5.16
CA GLY A 250 10.01 1.39 -4.46
C GLY A 250 11.07 1.88 -5.42
N VAL A 251 11.84 2.91 -5.05
CA VAL A 251 12.89 3.49 -5.90
C VAL A 251 14.24 3.38 -5.20
N VAL A 252 15.15 2.61 -5.79
CA VAL A 252 16.57 2.56 -5.40
C VAL A 252 17.26 3.80 -5.95
N GLY A 253 17.28 4.87 -5.16
CA GLY A 253 17.84 6.15 -5.55
C GLY A 253 19.30 6.34 -5.14
N GLY A 254 19.86 7.50 -5.50
CA GLY A 254 21.21 7.91 -5.10
C GLY A 254 22.33 7.46 -6.03
N VAL A 255 22.01 6.80 -7.14
CA VAL A 255 22.99 6.19 -8.07
C VAL A 255 22.97 6.76 -9.51
N GLY A 256 22.75 8.06 -9.75
CA GLY A 256 23.00 9.20 -8.87
C GLY A 256 21.75 9.93 -8.31
N PRO A 257 21.95 10.91 -7.42
CA PRO A 257 20.88 11.73 -6.84
C PRO A 257 20.02 12.46 -7.89
N ALA A 258 20.65 13.15 -8.84
CA ALA A 258 19.93 13.93 -9.86
C ALA A 258 19.07 13.04 -10.77
N ALA A 259 19.60 11.89 -11.20
CA ALA A 259 18.86 10.88 -11.97
C ALA A 259 17.65 10.34 -11.20
N THR A 260 17.74 10.22 -9.87
CA THR A 260 16.61 9.81 -9.05
C THR A 260 15.49 10.87 -9.09
N VAL A 261 15.83 12.14 -8.90
CA VAL A 261 14.85 13.26 -8.94
C VAL A 261 14.19 13.36 -10.32
N ASP A 262 14.99 13.24 -11.38
CA ASP A 262 14.49 13.21 -12.76
C ASP A 262 13.51 12.04 -12.98
N PHE A 263 13.82 10.84 -12.49
CA PHE A 263 12.90 9.70 -12.54
C PHE A 263 11.57 9.97 -11.81
N LEU A 264 11.61 10.58 -10.62
CA LEU A 264 10.40 10.96 -9.89
C LEU A 264 9.55 11.96 -10.68
N ASN A 265 10.18 12.97 -11.28
CA ASN A 265 9.51 13.93 -12.15
C ASN A 265 8.85 13.24 -13.35
N LYS A 266 9.51 12.26 -13.96
CA LYS A 266 8.95 11.47 -15.07
C LYS A 266 7.76 10.61 -14.65
N ILE A 267 7.77 10.03 -13.45
CA ILE A 267 6.59 9.34 -12.90
C ILE A 267 5.42 10.32 -12.78
N VAL A 268 5.64 11.48 -12.13
CA VAL A 268 4.59 12.48 -11.92
C VAL A 268 4.02 12.96 -13.26
N ARG A 269 4.89 13.33 -14.21
CA ARG A 269 4.50 13.83 -15.53
C ARG A 269 3.70 12.82 -16.35
N ASN A 270 4.05 11.53 -16.27
CA ASN A 270 3.42 10.48 -17.06
C ASN A 270 2.20 9.83 -16.37
N THR A 271 1.95 10.13 -15.09
CA THR A 271 0.79 9.59 -14.39
C THR A 271 -0.46 10.38 -14.79
N PRO A 272 -1.50 9.74 -15.35
CA PRO A 272 -2.76 10.41 -15.64
C PRO A 272 -3.49 10.72 -14.32
N ALA A 273 -3.35 11.95 -13.83
CA ALA A 273 -3.92 12.38 -12.56
C ALA A 273 -4.67 13.71 -12.72
N SER A 274 -5.82 13.83 -12.05
CA SER A 274 -6.62 15.06 -12.00
C SER A 274 -6.47 15.83 -10.68
N ARG A 275 -5.97 15.13 -9.66
CA ARG A 275 -5.68 15.63 -8.30
C ARG A 275 -4.58 14.78 -7.68
N ASP A 276 -4.02 15.26 -6.58
CA ASP A 276 -2.90 14.61 -5.87
C ASP A 276 -3.16 13.12 -5.55
N GLN A 277 -4.39 12.76 -5.15
CA GLN A 277 -4.74 11.40 -4.73
C GLN A 277 -4.77 10.39 -5.88
N ASP A 278 -4.77 10.84 -7.13
CA ASP A 278 -4.74 9.97 -8.31
C ASP A 278 -3.29 9.57 -8.68
N HIS A 279 -2.27 10.15 -8.02
CA HIS A 279 -0.87 9.80 -8.23
C HIS A 279 -0.48 8.49 -7.56
N ILE A 280 0.56 7.84 -8.11
CA ILE A 280 1.11 6.58 -7.62
C ILE A 280 1.90 6.83 -6.33
N LYS A 281 1.70 5.97 -5.31
CA LYS A 281 2.50 6.01 -4.09
C LYS A 281 3.95 5.62 -4.39
N LEU A 282 4.91 6.45 -3.96
CA LEU A 282 6.34 6.21 -4.11
C LEU A 282 7.00 6.04 -2.74
N LEU A 283 7.91 5.07 -2.64
CA LEU A 283 8.86 4.96 -1.54
C LEU A 283 10.27 5.07 -2.11
N VAL A 284 11.01 6.09 -1.70
CA VAL A 284 12.33 6.39 -2.26
C VAL A 284 13.38 6.23 -1.19
N GLU A 285 14.33 5.32 -1.41
CA GLU A 285 15.55 5.24 -0.62
C GLU A 285 16.67 5.88 -1.43
N GLN A 286 16.93 7.17 -1.19
CA GLN A 286 18.01 7.90 -1.83
C GLN A 286 19.32 7.60 -1.09
N ASN A 287 20.12 6.65 -1.61
CA ASN A 287 21.35 6.18 -0.96
C ASN A 287 22.60 6.44 -1.83
N PRO A 288 23.18 7.66 -1.76
CA PRO A 288 24.42 7.98 -2.48
C PRO A 288 25.66 7.24 -1.96
N GLN A 289 25.57 6.55 -0.82
CA GLN A 289 26.67 5.76 -0.26
C GLN A 289 26.80 4.37 -0.92
N ILE A 290 25.95 4.04 -1.89
CA ILE A 290 26.17 2.85 -2.74
C ILE A 290 27.47 3.04 -3.53
N PRO A 291 28.46 2.13 -3.39
CA PRO A 291 29.73 2.22 -4.11
C PRO A 291 29.56 2.42 -5.62
N ASP A 292 30.56 3.04 -6.27
CA ASP A 292 30.48 3.29 -7.70
C ASP A 292 30.46 1.97 -8.49
N ARG A 293 29.47 1.85 -9.37
CA ARG A 293 29.24 0.63 -10.15
C ARG A 293 30.29 0.48 -11.24
N THR A 294 30.72 1.58 -11.85
CA THR A 294 31.72 1.56 -12.92
C THR A 294 33.06 1.13 -12.35
N GLU A 295 33.53 1.74 -11.25
CA GLU A 295 34.81 1.39 -10.60
C GLU A 295 34.90 -0.10 -10.22
N ASN A 296 33.78 -0.71 -9.82
CA ASN A 296 33.75 -2.15 -9.54
C ASN A 296 33.73 -3.01 -10.82
N LEU A 297 32.99 -2.62 -11.86
CA LEU A 297 32.85 -3.41 -13.08
C LEU A 297 34.11 -3.40 -13.95
N VAL A 298 34.86 -2.30 -13.96
CA VAL A 298 36.04 -2.12 -14.85
C VAL A 298 37.36 -2.00 -14.09
N GLY A 299 37.33 -2.04 -12.75
CA GLY A 299 38.50 -1.82 -11.91
C GLY A 299 38.47 -2.66 -10.63
N ALA A 300 39.06 -2.11 -9.57
CA ALA A 300 39.14 -2.75 -8.25
C ALA A 300 38.22 -2.07 -7.22
N GLY A 301 37.18 -1.37 -7.68
CA GLY A 301 36.23 -0.68 -6.81
C GLY A 301 35.43 -1.65 -5.93
N MET A 302 34.90 -1.12 -4.82
CA MET A 302 34.09 -1.88 -3.86
C MET A 302 32.81 -2.41 -4.51
N ASP A 303 32.45 -3.68 -4.24
CA ASP A 303 31.24 -4.30 -4.78
C ASP A 303 29.96 -3.64 -4.23
N PRO A 304 29.08 -3.06 -5.08
CA PRO A 304 27.86 -2.39 -4.66
C PRO A 304 26.70 -3.35 -4.31
N THR A 305 26.85 -4.65 -4.52
CA THR A 305 25.76 -5.65 -4.42
C THR A 305 25.05 -5.60 -3.06
N ILE A 306 25.80 -5.57 -1.96
CA ILE A 306 25.21 -5.55 -0.61
C ILE A 306 24.46 -4.24 -0.34
N SER A 307 25.02 -3.10 -0.75
CA SER A 307 24.35 -1.80 -0.58
C SER A 307 23.07 -1.71 -1.41
N LEU A 308 23.10 -2.20 -2.66
CA LEU A 308 21.91 -2.30 -3.51
C LEU A 308 20.85 -3.22 -2.92
N TYR A 309 21.24 -4.41 -2.47
CA TYR A 309 20.33 -5.39 -1.86
C TYR A 309 19.72 -4.86 -0.57
N SER A 310 20.52 -4.25 0.31
CA SER A 310 20.05 -3.62 1.55
C SER A 310 19.01 -2.53 1.26
N THR A 311 19.28 -1.66 0.28
CA THR A 311 18.31 -0.67 -0.18
C THR A 311 17.04 -1.33 -0.74
N CYS A 312 17.14 -2.39 -1.55
CA CYS A 312 15.96 -3.13 -2.03
C CYS A 312 15.15 -3.72 -0.88
N LYS A 313 15.79 -4.28 0.16
CA LYS A 313 15.11 -4.83 1.34
C LYS A 313 14.37 -3.78 2.14
N LYS A 314 14.94 -2.59 2.34
CA LYS A 314 14.21 -1.48 2.98
C LYS A 314 12.94 -1.10 2.21
N LEU A 315 12.99 -1.14 0.87
CA LEU A 315 11.82 -0.85 0.03
C LEU A 315 10.76 -1.94 0.12
N GLU A 316 11.19 -3.21 0.12
CA GLU A 316 10.32 -4.38 0.33
C GLU A 316 9.65 -4.34 1.71
N ASP A 317 10.42 -4.14 2.77
CA ASP A 317 9.94 -3.99 4.15
C ASP A 317 9.03 -2.76 4.31
N GLY A 318 9.27 -1.72 3.51
CA GLY A 318 8.41 -0.55 3.40
C GLY A 318 7.13 -0.80 2.60
N GLY A 319 6.88 -2.04 2.16
CA GLY A 319 5.68 -2.43 1.43
C GLY A 319 5.63 -1.83 0.02
N ALA A 320 6.74 -1.83 -0.71
CA ALA A 320 6.72 -1.67 -2.16
C ALA A 320 6.14 -2.93 -2.83
N ASP A 321 5.55 -2.77 -4.01
CA ASP A 321 5.03 -3.87 -4.84
C ASP A 321 5.99 -4.21 -5.99
N VAL A 322 6.72 -3.21 -6.46
CA VAL A 322 7.78 -3.34 -7.46
C VAL A 322 8.93 -2.40 -7.10
N ILE A 323 10.14 -2.73 -7.56
CA ILE A 323 11.32 -1.90 -7.38
C ILE A 323 11.79 -1.34 -8.73
N ALA A 324 12.01 -0.04 -8.79
CA ALA A 324 12.64 0.67 -9.90
C ALA A 324 14.06 1.13 -9.50
N ILE A 325 15.01 0.98 -10.43
CA ILE A 325 16.40 1.43 -10.24
C ILE A 325 16.73 2.38 -11.40
N PRO A 326 16.65 3.71 -11.24
CA PRO A 326 17.02 4.66 -12.30
C PRO A 326 18.55 4.78 -12.42
N CYS A 327 19.20 3.68 -12.79
CA CYS A 327 20.64 3.58 -13.05
C CYS A 327 20.96 2.38 -13.94
N ASN A 328 21.54 2.62 -15.13
CA ASN A 328 21.83 1.56 -16.09
C ASN A 328 22.92 0.60 -15.57
N THR A 329 24.03 1.13 -15.05
CA THR A 329 25.14 0.30 -14.53
C THR A 329 24.73 -0.60 -13.37
N ALA A 330 23.81 -0.14 -12.51
CA ALA A 330 23.32 -0.94 -11.38
C ALA A 330 22.60 -2.23 -11.82
N HIS A 331 22.10 -2.29 -13.05
CA HIS A 331 21.43 -3.49 -13.57
C HIS A 331 22.38 -4.67 -13.81
N ALA A 332 23.70 -4.44 -13.88
CA ALA A 332 24.69 -5.53 -13.90
C ALA A 332 24.59 -6.46 -12.68
N PHE A 333 24.05 -5.96 -11.57
CA PHE A 333 23.98 -6.66 -10.29
C PHE A 333 22.59 -7.24 -10.01
N VAL A 334 21.57 -6.91 -10.80
CA VAL A 334 20.17 -7.30 -10.56
C VAL A 334 19.98 -8.83 -10.55
N GLU A 335 20.65 -9.55 -11.45
CA GLU A 335 20.57 -11.03 -11.50
C GLU A 335 21.04 -11.68 -10.18
N ARG A 336 21.95 -11.03 -9.43
CA ARG A 336 22.46 -11.50 -8.13
C ARG A 336 21.48 -11.20 -6.98
N ILE A 337 20.68 -10.15 -7.12
CA ILE A 337 19.83 -9.57 -6.07
C ILE A 337 18.41 -10.14 -6.14
N GLN A 338 17.81 -10.19 -7.34
CA GLN A 338 16.41 -10.56 -7.55
C GLN A 338 15.98 -11.87 -6.87
N PRO A 339 16.77 -12.97 -6.87
CA PRO A 339 16.37 -14.22 -6.22
C PRO A 339 16.13 -14.13 -4.71
N TRP A 340 16.61 -13.07 -4.06
CA TRP A 340 16.51 -12.86 -2.61
C TRP A 340 15.41 -11.88 -2.21
N LEU A 341 14.63 -11.39 -3.18
CA LEU A 341 13.51 -10.49 -2.98
C LEU A 341 12.19 -11.24 -3.23
N GLY A 342 11.18 -10.95 -2.40
CA GLY A 342 9.79 -11.37 -2.59
C GLY A 342 9.02 -10.49 -3.57
N ILE A 343 9.55 -9.31 -3.93
CA ILE A 343 8.97 -8.41 -4.95
C ILE A 343 9.89 -8.24 -6.18
N PRO A 344 9.34 -8.02 -7.38
CA PRO A 344 10.12 -7.90 -8.60
C PRO A 344 10.81 -6.53 -8.75
N ILE A 345 12.03 -6.55 -9.28
CA ILE A 345 12.72 -5.39 -9.82
C ILE A 345 12.32 -5.23 -11.28
N VAL A 346 11.83 -4.04 -11.64
CA VAL A 346 11.59 -3.66 -13.04
C VAL A 346 12.93 -3.42 -13.71
N ASN A 347 13.42 -4.42 -14.43
CA ASN A 347 14.71 -4.35 -15.12
C ASN A 347 14.65 -3.33 -16.27
N MET A 348 15.26 -2.15 -16.06
CA MET A 348 15.27 -1.02 -16.99
C MET A 348 15.84 -1.40 -18.36
N LEU A 349 16.89 -2.23 -18.40
CA LEU A 349 17.49 -2.65 -19.68
C LEU A 349 16.49 -3.46 -20.50
N THR A 350 15.84 -4.44 -19.86
CA THR A 350 14.90 -5.34 -20.53
C THR A 350 13.69 -4.57 -21.05
N VAL A 351 13.10 -3.68 -20.24
CA VAL A 351 11.93 -2.90 -20.66
C VAL A 351 12.27 -1.86 -21.71
N THR A 352 13.49 -1.32 -21.70
CA THR A 352 13.97 -0.38 -22.73
C THR A 352 14.18 -1.07 -24.06
N VAL A 353 14.80 -2.26 -24.07
CA VAL A 353 14.99 -3.02 -25.32
C VAL A 353 13.66 -3.51 -25.88
N ALA A 354 12.72 -3.95 -25.03
CA ALA A 354 11.37 -4.29 -25.46
C ALA A 354 10.69 -3.07 -26.12
N HIS A 355 10.78 -1.89 -25.50
CA HIS A 355 10.25 -0.65 -26.06
C HIS A 355 10.88 -0.30 -27.43
N LEU A 356 12.20 -0.45 -27.57
CA LEU A 356 12.87 -0.25 -28.87
C LEU A 356 12.32 -1.20 -29.94
N ARG A 357 12.07 -2.46 -29.59
CA ARG A 357 11.56 -3.45 -30.54
C ARG A 357 10.11 -3.21 -30.95
N GLU A 358 9.27 -2.83 -30.00
CA GLU A 358 7.88 -2.48 -30.24
C GLU A 358 7.76 -1.21 -31.09
N THR A 359 8.59 -0.20 -30.81
CA THR A 359 8.52 1.12 -31.45
C THR A 359 9.22 1.14 -32.81
N TYR A 360 10.32 0.40 -32.96
CA TYR A 360 11.14 0.37 -34.18
C TYR A 360 11.38 -1.08 -34.67
N PRO A 361 10.37 -1.77 -35.23
CA PRO A 361 10.51 -3.18 -35.65
C PRO A 361 11.59 -3.41 -36.72
N ALA A 362 11.84 -2.41 -37.56
CA ALA A 362 12.85 -2.46 -38.62
C ALA A 362 14.28 -2.19 -38.12
N LEU A 363 14.45 -1.71 -36.88
CA LEU A 363 15.75 -1.32 -36.34
C LEU A 363 16.70 -2.54 -36.28
N ARG A 364 17.97 -2.31 -36.63
CA ARG A 364 19.02 -3.33 -36.62
C ARG A 364 20.19 -2.96 -35.72
N ALA A 365 20.53 -1.68 -35.66
CA ALA A 365 21.59 -1.15 -34.82
C ALA A 365 21.07 -0.01 -33.94
N VAL A 366 21.62 0.12 -32.73
CA VAL A 366 21.28 1.16 -31.76
C VAL A 366 22.57 1.78 -31.25
N GLY A 367 22.68 3.09 -31.30
CA GLY A 367 23.76 3.82 -30.65
C GLY A 367 23.55 3.81 -29.14
N VAL A 368 24.58 3.52 -28.35
CA VAL A 368 24.48 3.50 -26.90
C VAL A 368 25.49 4.48 -26.33
N LEU A 369 24.99 5.59 -25.76
CA LEU A 369 25.78 6.53 -24.97
C LEU A 369 25.68 6.17 -23.50
N ALA A 370 26.75 5.62 -22.93
CA ALA A 370 26.74 5.19 -21.54
C ALA A 370 28.11 5.34 -20.90
N THR A 371 28.20 5.13 -19.59
CA THR A 371 29.50 5.05 -18.91
C THR A 371 30.30 3.87 -19.47
N SER A 372 31.63 3.95 -19.37
CA SER A 372 32.50 2.85 -19.79
C SER A 372 32.16 1.56 -19.04
N GLY A 373 31.76 1.64 -17.76
CA GLY A 373 31.26 0.49 -17.01
C GLY A 373 30.04 -0.18 -17.64
N THR A 374 29.07 0.58 -18.16
CA THR A 374 27.93 0.01 -18.89
C THR A 374 28.35 -0.66 -20.19
N ILE A 375 29.26 -0.03 -20.95
CA ILE A 375 29.71 -0.54 -22.25
C ILE A 375 30.55 -1.81 -22.06
N GLU A 376 31.54 -1.79 -21.18
CA GLU A 376 32.49 -2.87 -20.94
C GLU A 376 31.88 -4.07 -20.22
N SER A 377 30.95 -3.84 -19.28
CA SER A 377 30.20 -4.95 -18.65
C SER A 377 29.27 -5.67 -19.63
N GLY A 378 28.98 -5.06 -20.79
CA GLY A 378 28.14 -5.65 -21.83
C GLY A 378 26.67 -5.79 -21.43
N VAL A 379 26.19 -5.10 -20.40
CA VAL A 379 24.81 -5.27 -19.91
C VAL A 379 23.77 -4.89 -20.95
N TYR A 380 23.97 -3.78 -21.68
CA TYR A 380 23.10 -3.42 -22.80
C TYR A 380 23.34 -4.32 -24.01
N LYS A 381 24.59 -4.64 -24.31
CA LYS A 381 24.94 -5.56 -25.41
C LYS A 381 24.18 -6.89 -25.28
N LYS A 382 24.21 -7.53 -24.11
CA LYS A 382 23.48 -8.77 -23.83
C LYS A 382 21.98 -8.60 -24.05
N ALA A 383 21.39 -7.52 -23.54
CA ALA A 383 19.95 -7.27 -23.66
C ALA A 383 19.52 -6.99 -25.11
N LEU A 384 20.30 -6.19 -25.86
CA LEU A 384 20.08 -5.85 -27.26
C LEU A 384 20.25 -7.06 -28.17
N ASP A 385 21.33 -7.83 -28.00
CA ASP A 385 21.63 -9.03 -28.79
C ASP A 385 20.53 -10.08 -28.63
N ALA A 386 19.98 -10.26 -27.42
CA ALA A 386 18.87 -11.17 -27.15
C ALA A 386 17.59 -10.82 -27.93
N GLN A 387 17.48 -9.59 -28.42
CA GLN A 387 16.42 -9.13 -29.29
C GLN A 387 16.88 -8.93 -30.74
N GLY A 388 18.13 -9.27 -31.09
CA GLY A 388 18.70 -9.12 -32.43
C GLY A 388 19.09 -7.68 -32.81
N LEU A 389 19.30 -6.79 -31.82
CA LEU A 389 19.79 -5.42 -32.04
C LEU A 389 21.29 -5.39 -31.80
N THR A 390 22.04 -4.78 -32.73
CA THR A 390 23.48 -4.56 -32.57
C THR A 390 23.75 -3.26 -31.83
N GLN A 391 24.55 -3.33 -30.76
CA GLN A 391 25.05 -2.14 -30.07
C GLN A 391 26.15 -1.46 -30.90
N VAL A 392 26.02 -0.15 -31.13
CA VAL A 392 27.07 0.75 -31.63
C VAL A 392 27.43 1.71 -30.51
N ALA A 393 28.70 1.82 -30.16
CA ALA A 393 29.17 2.71 -29.09
C ALA A 393 30.20 3.70 -29.65
N PRO A 394 30.39 4.87 -29.03
CA PRO A 394 31.40 5.83 -29.47
C PRO A 394 32.81 5.22 -29.45
N GLY A 395 33.67 5.69 -30.36
CA GLY A 395 35.10 5.38 -30.31
C GLY A 395 35.77 5.91 -29.03
N PRO A 396 37.00 5.46 -28.72
CA PRO A 396 37.65 5.72 -27.43
C PRO A 396 37.74 7.20 -27.02
N GLU A 397 38.03 8.10 -27.97
CA GLU A 397 38.14 9.54 -27.70
C GLU A 397 36.78 10.16 -27.32
N LEU A 398 35.72 9.81 -28.06
CA LEU A 398 34.36 10.28 -27.75
C LEU A 398 33.83 9.63 -26.47
N GLN A 399 34.15 8.37 -26.20
CA GLN A 399 33.80 7.69 -24.96
C GLN A 399 34.46 8.37 -23.74
N ALA A 400 35.70 8.85 -23.86
CA ALA A 400 36.34 9.63 -22.81
C ALA A 400 35.62 10.95 -22.54
N ARG A 401 35.15 11.64 -23.59
CA ARG A 401 34.32 12.85 -23.47
C ARG A 401 32.98 12.56 -22.79
N VAL A 402 32.33 11.44 -23.12
CA VAL A 402 31.11 10.99 -22.43
C VAL A 402 31.37 10.79 -20.94
N MET A 403 32.48 10.15 -20.57
CA MET A 403 32.87 9.97 -19.16
C MET A 403 33.12 11.31 -18.45
N GLU A 404 33.82 12.26 -19.08
CA GLU A 404 34.05 13.61 -18.50
C GLU A 404 32.73 14.38 -18.37
N ALA A 405 31.84 14.31 -19.35
CA ALA A 405 30.52 14.94 -19.25
C ALA A 405 29.67 14.37 -18.09
N ILE A 406 29.84 13.09 -17.76
CA ILE A 406 29.11 12.43 -16.68
C ILE A 406 29.76 12.70 -15.31
N TYR A 407 31.05 12.41 -15.17
CA TYR A 407 31.79 12.34 -13.89
C TYR A 407 32.78 13.49 -13.67
N GLY A 408 33.13 14.22 -14.73
CA GLY A 408 34.14 15.27 -14.70
C GLY A 408 33.85 16.38 -13.70
N ARG A 409 34.83 17.25 -13.48
CA ARG A 409 34.67 18.37 -12.53
C ARG A 409 33.54 19.33 -12.93
N HIS A 410 33.26 19.42 -14.23
CA HIS A 410 32.14 20.17 -14.81
C HIS A 410 31.08 19.23 -15.40
N GLY A 411 31.02 17.99 -14.90
CA GLY A 411 30.07 16.99 -15.35
C GLY A 411 28.71 17.09 -14.64
N VAL A 412 27.73 16.38 -15.17
CA VAL A 412 26.35 16.40 -14.65
C VAL A 412 26.22 15.83 -13.25
N LYS A 413 27.04 14.84 -12.85
CA LYS A 413 27.07 14.36 -11.46
C LYS A 413 27.63 15.39 -10.48
N ALA A 414 28.42 16.35 -10.95
CA ALA A 414 28.91 17.48 -10.16
C ALA A 414 27.94 18.68 -10.13
N GLY A 415 26.77 18.55 -10.77
CA GLY A 415 25.70 19.56 -10.75
C GLY A 415 25.66 20.49 -11.99
N PHE A 416 26.45 20.20 -13.03
CA PHE A 416 26.49 21.01 -14.25
C PHE A 416 25.59 20.42 -15.34
N SER A 417 24.60 21.18 -15.81
CA SER A 417 23.68 20.74 -16.87
C SER A 417 23.86 21.46 -18.22
N THR A 418 24.84 22.36 -18.32
CA THR A 418 25.13 23.19 -19.50
C THR A 418 26.63 23.40 -19.65
N GLY A 419 27.09 23.76 -20.85
CA GLY A 419 28.51 24.06 -21.12
C GLY A 419 29.28 22.85 -21.63
N GLN A 420 30.51 22.63 -21.16
CA GLN A 420 31.40 21.60 -21.72
C GLN A 420 30.79 20.19 -21.68
N CYS A 421 30.12 19.82 -20.58
CA CYS A 421 29.46 18.51 -20.47
C CYS A 421 28.38 18.31 -21.55
N GLU A 422 27.61 19.35 -21.86
CA GLU A 422 26.60 19.31 -22.91
C GLU A 422 27.26 19.21 -24.31
N GLU A 423 28.30 19.99 -24.56
CA GLU A 423 29.06 19.97 -25.82
C GLU A 423 29.74 18.62 -26.08
N ASP A 424 30.24 17.98 -25.03
CA ASP A 424 30.87 16.66 -25.07
C ASP A 424 29.87 15.57 -25.45
N ILE A 425 28.67 15.59 -24.86
CA ILE A 425 27.62 14.64 -25.23
C ILE A 425 27.13 14.90 -26.66
N LYS A 426 26.94 16.16 -27.07
CA LYS A 426 26.56 16.49 -28.46
C LYS A 426 27.57 15.96 -29.48
N ALA A 427 28.86 16.09 -29.19
CA ALA A 427 29.90 15.54 -30.06
C ALA A 427 29.87 14.00 -30.14
N ALA A 428 29.57 13.32 -29.03
CA ALA A 428 29.41 11.87 -29.03
C ALA A 428 28.17 11.43 -29.83
N VAL A 429 27.06 12.17 -29.75
CA VAL A 429 25.87 11.98 -30.58
C VAL A 429 26.20 12.17 -32.06
N ASP A 430 26.88 13.26 -32.42
CA ASP A 430 27.30 13.54 -33.81
C ASP A 430 28.20 12.41 -34.38
N GLY A 431 29.07 11.84 -33.53
CA GLY A 431 29.88 10.67 -33.88
C GLY A 431 29.05 9.44 -34.23
N LEU A 432 28.09 9.07 -33.36
CA LEU A 432 27.20 7.93 -33.61
C LEU A 432 26.34 8.12 -34.87
N ILE A 433 25.89 9.35 -35.14
CA ILE A 433 25.16 9.68 -36.37
C ILE A 433 26.05 9.48 -37.60
N SER A 434 27.33 9.87 -37.51
CA SER A 434 28.31 9.67 -38.58
C SER A 434 28.58 8.19 -38.86
N ASP A 435 28.43 7.33 -37.84
CA ASP A 435 28.48 5.87 -37.96
C ASP A 435 27.16 5.26 -38.50
N GLY A 436 26.19 6.08 -38.90
CA GLY A 436 24.93 5.65 -39.51
C GLY A 436 23.84 5.24 -38.52
N VAL A 437 23.95 5.63 -37.24
CA VAL A 437 22.94 5.34 -36.23
C VAL A 437 21.77 6.34 -36.32
N GLU A 438 20.56 5.81 -36.43
CA GLU A 438 19.32 6.60 -36.46
C GLU A 438 18.64 6.71 -35.08
N VAL A 439 18.87 5.74 -34.19
CA VAL A 439 18.29 5.69 -32.84
C VAL A 439 19.39 5.54 -31.80
N ILE A 440 19.46 6.49 -30.87
CA ILE A 440 20.49 6.56 -29.83
C ILE A 440 19.83 6.42 -28.45
N LEU A 441 20.25 5.40 -27.72
CA LEU A 441 19.87 5.13 -26.35
C LEU A 441 20.77 5.90 -25.39
N LEU A 442 20.15 6.73 -24.54
CA LEU A 442 20.80 7.49 -23.47
C LEU A 442 21.08 6.57 -22.27
N GLY A 443 22.06 5.67 -22.43
CA GLY A 443 22.42 4.57 -21.52
C GLY A 443 23.11 4.99 -20.21
N CYS A 444 23.10 6.28 -19.88
CA CYS A 444 23.38 6.80 -18.55
C CYS A 444 22.25 7.76 -18.16
N THR A 445 21.68 7.57 -16.97
CA THR A 445 20.45 8.24 -16.53
C THR A 445 20.62 9.74 -16.26
N GLU A 446 21.86 10.22 -16.26
CA GLU A 446 22.17 11.64 -16.22
C GLU A 446 22.17 12.31 -17.61
N LEU A 447 22.24 11.55 -18.71
CA LEU A 447 22.26 12.11 -20.06
C LEU A 447 20.95 12.78 -20.50
N PRO A 448 19.75 12.29 -20.12
CA PRO A 448 18.51 13.00 -20.40
C PRO A 448 18.43 14.40 -19.78
N ILE A 449 19.23 14.68 -18.74
CA ILE A 449 19.33 16.01 -18.13
C ILE A 449 20.05 16.97 -19.08
N LEU A 450 21.07 16.49 -19.80
CA LEU A 450 21.85 17.26 -20.78
C LEU A 450 21.15 17.34 -22.15
N LEU A 451 20.37 16.31 -22.50
CA LEU A 451 19.63 16.21 -23.77
C LEU A 451 18.14 15.92 -23.49
N PRO A 452 17.33 16.92 -23.08
CA PRO A 452 15.94 16.70 -22.65
C PRO A 452 14.93 16.45 -23.80
N GLY A 453 15.40 16.38 -25.05
CA GLY A 453 14.57 16.14 -26.24
C GLY A 453 14.53 14.68 -26.69
N THR A 454 13.52 14.32 -27.48
CA THR A 454 13.41 13.00 -28.14
C THR A 454 14.02 12.97 -29.53
N GLU A 455 14.32 14.13 -30.10
CA GLU A 455 15.00 14.27 -31.39
C GLU A 455 16.25 15.11 -31.23
N TYR A 456 17.30 14.74 -31.96
CA TYR A 456 18.50 15.52 -32.09
C TYR A 456 18.81 15.74 -33.58
N VAL A 457 19.19 16.97 -33.93
CA VAL A 457 19.62 17.32 -35.28
C VAL A 457 21.11 17.62 -35.22
N SER A 458 21.91 16.81 -35.91
CA SER A 458 23.35 17.02 -35.99
C SER A 458 23.69 18.31 -36.73
N ARG A 459 24.93 18.77 -36.61
CA ARG A 459 25.44 19.95 -37.33
C ARG A 459 25.27 19.85 -38.85
N ASN A 460 25.22 18.63 -39.38
CA ASN A 460 25.06 18.35 -40.81
C ASN A 460 23.59 18.15 -41.21
N GLY A 461 22.63 18.43 -40.32
CA GLY A 461 21.19 18.34 -40.58
C GLY A 461 20.60 16.93 -40.51
N VAL A 462 21.39 15.93 -40.13
CA VAL A 462 20.93 14.54 -39.98
C VAL A 462 20.20 14.39 -38.64
N ARG A 463 19.03 13.76 -38.67
CA ARG A 463 18.21 13.54 -37.48
C ARG A 463 18.49 12.18 -36.85
N ALA A 464 18.54 12.16 -35.52
CA ALA A 464 18.51 10.93 -34.73
C ALA A 464 17.44 11.02 -33.64
N THR A 465 16.82 9.89 -33.35
CA THR A 465 15.89 9.75 -32.24
C THR A 465 16.63 9.39 -30.97
N LEU A 466 16.39 10.13 -29.90
CA LEU A 466 16.94 9.86 -28.58
C LEU A 466 15.93 9.05 -27.77
N VAL A 467 16.39 7.93 -27.21
CA VAL A 467 15.59 7.06 -26.35
C VAL A 467 16.13 7.13 -24.94
N ASP A 468 15.24 7.51 -24.01
CA ASP A 468 15.52 7.70 -22.60
C ASP A 468 15.06 6.48 -21.78
N PRO A 469 15.98 5.64 -21.27
CA PRO A 469 15.62 4.47 -20.47
C PRO A 469 14.85 4.81 -19.19
N THR A 470 15.10 5.98 -18.59
CA THR A 470 14.43 6.44 -17.38
C THR A 470 12.96 6.76 -17.66
N GLU A 471 12.66 7.34 -18.82
CA GLU A 471 11.28 7.58 -19.28
C GLU A 471 10.53 6.27 -19.51
N VAL A 472 11.17 5.29 -20.17
CA VAL A 472 10.58 3.96 -20.39
C VAL A 472 10.32 3.24 -19.07
N LEU A 473 11.28 3.28 -18.13
CA LEU A 473 11.13 2.70 -16.80
C LEU A 473 9.94 3.34 -16.05
N ALA A 474 9.80 4.66 -16.11
CA ALA A 474 8.72 5.38 -15.44
C ALA A 474 7.35 4.96 -15.97
N ARG A 475 7.18 4.97 -17.30
CA ARG A 475 5.95 4.52 -17.96
C ARG A 475 5.63 3.06 -17.63
N ARG A 476 6.64 2.19 -17.54
CA ARG A 476 6.42 0.80 -17.18
C ARG A 476 5.95 0.63 -15.74
N CYS A 477 6.50 1.40 -14.79
CA CYS A 477 6.03 1.40 -13.40
C CYS A 477 4.58 1.87 -13.30
N ILE A 478 4.19 2.90 -14.07
CA ILE A 478 2.80 3.38 -14.16
C ILE A 478 1.88 2.29 -14.73
N ALA A 479 2.30 1.60 -15.78
CA ALA A 479 1.53 0.50 -16.37
C ALA A 479 1.28 -0.65 -15.36
N TYR A 480 2.26 -0.98 -14.52
CA TYR A 480 2.07 -1.97 -13.45
C TYR A 480 1.08 -1.49 -12.38
N ALA A 481 1.13 -0.21 -12.01
CA ALA A 481 0.17 0.37 -11.06
C ALA A 481 -1.27 0.33 -11.60
N ALA A 482 -1.46 0.65 -12.90
CA ALA A 482 -2.76 0.57 -13.56
C ALA A 482 -3.29 -0.87 -13.63
N ALA A 483 -2.44 -1.84 -13.99
CA ALA A 483 -2.81 -3.24 -14.04
C ALA A 483 -3.22 -3.82 -12.66
N ALA A 484 -2.69 -3.25 -11.57
CA ALA A 484 -3.07 -3.62 -10.20
C ALA A 484 -4.41 -3.02 -9.74
N GLY A 485 -5.12 -2.29 -10.60
CA GLY A 485 -6.40 -1.63 -10.27
C GLY A 485 -6.26 -0.35 -9.45
N VAL A 486 -5.07 0.26 -9.45
CA VAL A 486 -4.75 1.48 -8.67
C VAL A 486 -4.74 2.74 -9.54
N ALA A 487 -5.01 2.62 -10.84
CA ALA A 487 -5.26 3.77 -11.71
C ALA A 487 -6.46 3.49 -12.64
N ALA A 488 -7.55 4.23 -12.40
CA ALA A 488 -8.60 4.60 -13.34
C ALA A 488 -9.33 5.82 -12.78
#